data_AF-A0A813FIN6-F1
#
_entry.id   AF-A0A813FIN6-F1
#
_cell.length_a   1.000
_cell.length_b   1.000
_cell.length_c   1.000
_cell.angle_alpha   90.00
_cell.angle_beta   90.00
_cell.angle_gamma   90.00
#
_symmetry.space_group_name_H-M   'P 1'
#
loop_
_entity.id
_entity.type
_entity.pdbx_description
1 polymer ?
#
loop_
_entity_poly.entity_id
_entity_poly.type
_entity_poly.pdbx_seq_one_letter_code
_entity_poly.pdbx_strand_id
1 'polypeptide(L)'
;MAMSEISKVFKTEAERVRGWEVALGIEQPNEADDREHFWEDLQTIERLEIVEAQGLEVEYRMHCGLYGLMHEKAIFMTDPKAGFIYTGESAFFNKEND
;
A
#
# COMPACT_ATOMS: atom_id res chain seq x y z
N MET A 1 7.83 5.73 -14.21
CA MET A 1 7.07 5.15 -13.08
C MET A 1 7.97 4.14 -12.40
N ALA A 2 8.22 4.31 -11.10
CA ALA A 2 9.01 3.38 -10.31
C ALA A 2 8.08 2.26 -9.82
N MET A 3 8.40 1.01 -10.14
CA MET A 3 7.67 -0.14 -9.59
C MET A 3 8.00 -0.26 -8.10
N SER A 4 7.01 -0.09 -7.23
CA SER A 4 7.19 -0.30 -5.80
C SER A 4 7.54 -1.77 -5.53
N GLU A 5 8.18 -2.05 -4.40
CA GLU A 5 8.47 -3.43 -4.03
C GLU A 5 7.17 -4.27 -3.84
N ILE A 6 6.03 -3.64 -3.54
CA ILE A 6 4.69 -4.29 -3.48
C ILE A 6 4.31 -4.88 -4.83
N SER A 7 4.65 -4.18 -5.92
CA SER A 7 4.41 -4.68 -7.29
C SER A 7 5.24 -5.90 -7.68
N LYS A 8 6.32 -6.20 -6.95
CA LYS A 8 7.15 -7.39 -7.18
C LYS A 8 6.56 -8.64 -6.51
N VAL A 9 5.79 -8.45 -5.43
CA VAL A 9 5.14 -9.52 -4.67
C VAL A 9 3.86 -9.99 -5.36
N PHE A 10 3.03 -9.04 -5.81
CA PHE A 10 1.77 -9.35 -6.50
C PHE A 10 1.90 -9.11 -8.01
N LYS A 11 1.97 -10.18 -8.79
CA LYS A 11 2.31 -10.15 -10.23
C LYS A 11 1.10 -9.83 -11.10
N THR A 12 -0.11 -10.02 -10.58
CA THR A 12 -1.37 -9.80 -11.28
C THR A 12 -2.35 -8.98 -10.45
N GLU A 13 -3.30 -8.33 -11.11
CA GLU A 13 -4.41 -7.62 -10.46
C GLU A 13 -5.18 -8.52 -9.49
N ALA A 14 -5.49 -9.75 -9.89
CA ALA A 14 -6.19 -10.71 -9.05
C ALA A 14 -5.41 -11.07 -7.77
N GLU A 15 -4.09 -11.22 -7.87
CA GLU A 15 -3.24 -11.46 -6.70
C GLU A 15 -3.21 -10.23 -5.77
N ARG A 16 -3.23 -9.01 -6.32
CA ARG A 16 -3.31 -7.77 -5.52
C ARG A 16 -4.64 -7.67 -4.77
N VAL A 17 -5.75 -7.93 -5.47
CA VAL A 17 -7.09 -7.93 -4.86
C VAL A 17 -7.14 -8.94 -3.73
N ARG A 18 -6.70 -10.18 -3.97
CA ARG A 18 -6.66 -11.22 -2.95
C ARG A 18 -5.76 -10.85 -1.78
N GLY A 19 -4.57 -10.29 -2.04
CA GLY A 19 -3.65 -9.83 -1.00
C GLY A 19 -4.31 -8.82 -0.05
N TRP A 20 -5.09 -7.89 -0.60
CA TRP A 20 -5.88 -6.94 0.19
C TRP A 20 -7.07 -7.58 0.90
N GLU A 21 -7.79 -8.52 0.27
CA GLU A 21 -8.89 -9.27 0.92
C GLU A 21 -8.36 -10.07 2.13
N VAL A 22 -7.17 -10.65 2.03
CA VAL A 22 -6.48 -11.32 3.14
C VAL A 22 -6.06 -10.31 4.22
N ALA A 23 -5.45 -9.19 3.83
CA ALA A 23 -5.02 -8.15 4.78
C ALA A 23 -6.21 -7.53 5.56
N LEU A 24 -7.38 -7.42 4.93
CA LEU A 24 -8.62 -6.90 5.52
C LEU A 24 -9.42 -7.98 6.28
N GLY A 25 -8.99 -9.23 6.29
CA GLY A 25 -9.65 -10.34 6.98
C GLY A 25 -10.93 -10.84 6.30
N ILE A 26 -11.13 -10.51 5.03
CA ILE A 26 -12.23 -11.00 4.19
C ILE A 26 -11.94 -12.45 3.74
N GLU A 27 -10.68 -12.75 3.43
CA GLU A 27 -10.19 -14.09 3.11
C GLU A 27 -9.16 -14.56 4.16
N GLN A 28 -9.10 -15.88 4.41
CA GLN A 28 -8.07 -16.45 5.28
C GLN A 28 -6.73 -16.56 4.53
N PRO A 29 -5.61 -16.16 5.15
CA PRO A 29 -4.28 -16.33 4.57
C PRO A 29 -3.93 -17.81 4.40
N ASN A 30 -3.13 -18.12 3.38
CA ASN A 30 -2.55 -19.43 3.12
C ASN A 30 -1.02 -19.41 3.25
N GLU A 31 -0.37 -20.57 3.05
CA GLU A 31 1.09 -20.73 3.19
C GLU A 31 1.91 -19.90 2.17
N ALA A 32 1.31 -19.46 1.07
CA ALA A 32 1.97 -18.64 0.04
C ALA A 32 1.86 -17.13 0.31
N ASP A 33 1.03 -16.71 1.26
CA ASP A 33 0.87 -15.30 1.65
C ASP A 33 2.00 -14.86 2.61
N ASP A 34 3.22 -15.40 2.41
CA ASP A 34 4.37 -15.28 3.29
C ASP A 34 4.62 -13.81 3.63
N ARG A 35 4.40 -13.49 4.90
CA ARG A 35 4.15 -12.12 5.38
C ARG A 35 5.44 -11.34 5.62
N GLU A 36 6.57 -11.85 5.13
CA GLU A 36 7.82 -11.66 5.86
C GLU A 36 8.31 -10.21 5.92
N HIS A 37 8.08 -9.32 4.95
CA HIS A 37 8.82 -8.03 4.97
C HIS A 37 8.09 -6.78 4.44
N PHE A 38 6.77 -6.62 4.62
CA PHE A 38 6.08 -5.49 3.98
C PHE A 38 5.40 -4.43 4.85
N TRP A 39 5.24 -4.68 6.14
CA TRP A 39 4.36 -3.85 6.98
C TRP A 39 4.96 -3.43 8.30
N GLU A 40 6.23 -3.73 8.57
CA GLU A 40 6.90 -3.35 9.83
C GLU A 40 6.89 -1.82 10.01
N ASP A 41 7.17 -1.07 8.94
CA ASP A 41 7.07 0.39 8.96
C ASP A 41 5.63 0.85 9.30
N LEU A 42 4.64 0.23 8.67
CA LEU A 42 3.23 0.56 8.84
C LEU A 42 2.71 0.24 10.25
N GLN A 43 3.33 -0.70 10.96
CA GLN A 43 2.98 -1.01 12.35
C GLN A 43 3.33 0.11 13.32
N THR A 44 4.21 1.03 12.93
CA THR A 44 4.62 2.18 13.74
C THR A 44 3.94 3.48 13.32
N ILE A 45 2.89 3.43 12.50
CA ILE A 45 2.18 4.65 12.07
C ILE A 45 1.59 5.36 13.28
N GLU A 46 2.01 6.60 13.46
CA GLU A 46 1.47 7.51 14.47
C GLU A 46 0.44 8.46 13.85
N ARG A 47 0.65 8.84 12.58
CA ARG A 47 -0.18 9.80 11.88
C ARG A 47 -0.21 9.56 10.38
N LEU A 48 -1.40 9.66 9.81
CA LEU A 48 -1.66 9.71 8.36
C LEU A 48 -2.26 11.08 8.00
N GLU A 49 -1.67 11.74 7.02
CA GLU A 49 -2.17 12.98 6.45
C GLU A 49 -2.47 12.78 4.95
N ILE A 50 -3.67 13.12 4.52
CA ILE A 50 -3.98 13.19 3.08
C ILE A 50 -3.61 14.59 2.58
N VAL A 51 -2.71 14.66 1.60
CA VAL A 51 -2.27 15.92 0.97
C VAL A 51 -3.24 16.29 -0.15
N GLU A 52 -3.51 15.34 -1.06
CA GLU A 52 -4.41 15.53 -2.19
C GLU A 52 -5.05 14.19 -2.58
N ALA A 53 -6.29 14.24 -3.08
CA ALA A 53 -6.93 13.11 -3.73
C ALA A 53 -7.59 13.58 -5.03
N GLN A 54 -7.19 12.99 -6.17
CA GLN A 54 -7.73 13.31 -7.48
C GLN A 54 -7.92 12.04 -8.31
N GLY A 55 -9.18 11.72 -8.64
CA GLY A 55 -9.50 10.54 -9.44
C GLY A 55 -9.06 9.25 -8.74
N LEU A 56 -8.08 8.56 -9.33
CA LEU A 56 -7.50 7.31 -8.82
C LEU A 56 -6.14 7.52 -8.15
N GLU A 57 -5.74 8.77 -7.89
CA GLU A 57 -4.47 9.07 -7.25
C GLU A 57 -4.73 9.70 -5.87
N VAL A 58 -3.98 9.24 -4.86
CA VAL A 58 -4.01 9.81 -3.52
C VAL A 58 -2.58 10.09 -3.07
N GLU A 59 -2.30 11.35 -2.76
CA GLU A 59 -1.07 11.77 -2.12
C GLU A 59 -1.26 11.82 -0.62
N TYR A 60 -0.39 11.13 0.11
CA TYR A 60 -0.42 11.08 1.57
C TYR A 60 0.97 11.12 2.19
N ARG A 61 0.99 11.52 3.46
CA ARG A 61 2.15 11.46 4.33
C ARG A 61 1.84 10.57 5.52
N MET A 62 2.68 9.57 5.76
CA MET A 62 2.63 8.72 6.94
C MET A 62 3.85 8.96 7.81
N HIS A 63 3.60 9.38 9.05
CA HIS A 63 4.63 9.46 10.09
C HIS A 63 4.70 8.09 10.76
N CYS A 64 5.74 7.34 10.43
CA CYS A 64 6.01 5.99 10.93
C CYS A 64 7.10 6.09 12.00
N GLY A 65 6.75 6.15 13.28
CA GLY A 65 7.61 6.65 14.37
C GLY A 65 9.10 6.31 14.26
N LEU A 66 9.46 5.01 14.24
CA LEU A 66 10.86 4.55 14.17
C LEU A 66 11.48 4.63 12.77
N TYR A 67 10.67 4.82 11.73
CA TYR A 67 11.05 4.73 10.32
C TYR A 67 10.87 6.05 9.55
N GLY A 68 10.64 7.14 10.28
CA GLY A 68 10.57 8.50 9.75
C GLY A 68 9.28 8.81 8.97
N LEU A 69 9.42 9.64 7.94
CA LEU A 69 8.31 10.10 7.10
C LEU A 69 8.27 9.33 5.79
N MET A 70 7.10 8.78 5.48
CA MET A 70 6.79 8.21 4.18
C MET A 70 5.85 9.14 3.44
N HIS A 71 6.28 9.67 2.29
CA HIS A 71 5.48 10.55 1.44
C HIS A 71 5.29 9.89 0.07
N GLU A 72 4.06 9.54 -0.23
CA GLU A 72 3.72 8.78 -1.43
C GLU A 72 2.52 9.39 -2.14
N LYS A 73 2.54 9.33 -3.48
CA LYS A 73 1.35 9.49 -4.30
C LYS A 73 0.97 8.16 -4.92
N ALA A 74 0.07 7.45 -4.26
CA ALA A 74 -0.40 6.11 -4.57
C ALA A 74 -1.44 6.11 -5.70
N ILE A 75 -1.37 5.11 -6.58
CA ILE A 75 -2.32 4.89 -7.67
C ILE A 75 -3.26 3.76 -7.27
N PHE A 76 -4.56 3.99 -7.41
CA PHE A 76 -5.64 3.06 -7.11
C PHE A 76 -6.32 2.60 -8.39
N MET A 77 -7.10 1.55 -8.25
CA MET A 77 -8.03 1.10 -9.28
C MET A 77 -9.37 0.77 -8.64
N THR A 78 -10.43 0.81 -9.45
CA THR A 78 -11.78 0.45 -8.99
C THR A 78 -11.94 -1.05 -8.92
N ASP A 79 -12.54 -1.55 -7.85
CA ASP A 79 -12.93 -2.95 -7.71
C ASP A 79 -14.42 -3.05 -7.35
N PRO A 80 -15.21 -3.92 -8.01
CA PRO A 80 -16.65 -4.03 -7.73
C PRO A 80 -17.02 -4.45 -6.30
N LYS A 81 -16.12 -5.12 -5.56
CA LYS A 81 -16.39 -5.60 -4.20
C LYS A 81 -15.80 -4.66 -3.15
N ALA A 82 -14.54 -4.25 -3.31
CA ALA A 82 -13.80 -3.44 -2.35
C ALA A 82 -13.93 -1.92 -2.60
N GLY A 83 -14.51 -1.51 -3.74
CA GLY A 83 -14.62 -0.12 -4.16
C GLY A 83 -13.34 0.37 -4.82
N PHE A 84 -12.26 0.49 -4.04
CA PHE A 84 -10.94 0.89 -4.53
C PHE A 84 -9.84 0.00 -3.95
N ILE A 85 -8.87 -0.35 -4.80
CA ILE A 85 -7.72 -1.17 -4.42
C ILE A 85 -6.45 -0.46 -4.84
N TYR A 86 -5.48 -0.41 -3.92
CA TYR A 86 -4.17 0.14 -4.23
C TYR A 86 -3.46 -0.77 -5.25
N THR A 87 -3.01 -0.17 -6.35
CA THR A 87 -2.39 -0.91 -7.46
C THR A 87 -0.99 -1.40 -7.15
N GLY A 88 -0.38 -0.98 -6.03
CA GLY A 88 1.06 -1.19 -5.79
C GLY A 88 1.94 -0.32 -6.67
N GLU A 89 1.39 0.66 -7.37
CA GLU A 89 2.15 1.67 -8.11
C GLU A 89 2.00 3.03 -7.47
N SER A 90 3.06 3.83 -7.58
CA SER A 90 3.09 5.19 -7.06
C SER A 90 3.63 6.12 -8.14
N ALA A 91 3.01 7.29 -8.28
CA ALA A 91 3.54 8.37 -9.11
C ALA A 91 4.90 8.83 -8.56
N PHE A 92 5.02 8.89 -7.24
CA PHE A 92 6.29 9.01 -6.52
C PHE A 92 6.21 8.37 -5.14
N PHE A 93 7.38 8.06 -4.59
CA PHE A 93 7.58 7.54 -3.25
C PHE A 93 8.88 8.11 -2.68
N ASN A 94 8.80 8.82 -1.56
CA ASN A 94 9.93 9.36 -0.82
C ASN A 94 9.89 8.86 0.61
N LYS A 95 11.03 8.36 1.11
CA LYS A 95 11.23 8.00 2.51
C LYS A 95 12.34 8.87 3.08
N GLU A 96 12.00 9.62 4.12
CA GLU A 96 12.94 10.43 4.88
C GLU A 96 13.13 9.76 6.24
N ASN A 97 14.36 9.36 6.53
CA ASN A 97 14.73 8.91 7.88
C ASN A 97 15.29 10.14 8.61
N ASP A 98 14.75 10.43 9.80
CA ASP A 98 15.31 11.43 10.72
C ASP A 98 16.68 10.99 11.27
#